data_AF-A0A8C0KEI6-F1
#
_entry.id   AF-A0A8C0KEI6-F1
#
_cell.length_a   1.000
_cell.length_b   1.000
_cell.length_c   1.000
_cell.angle_alpha   90.00
_cell.angle_beta   90.00
_cell.angle_gamma   90.00
#
_symmetry.space_group_name_H-M   'P 1'
#
loop_
_entity.id
_entity.type
_entity.pdbx_description
1 polymer ?
#
loop_
_entity_poly.entity_id
_entity_poly.type
_entity_poly.pdbx_seq_one_letter_code
_entity_poly.pdbx_strand_id
1 'polypeptide(L)'
;MAFRGRRPEHGGPPELFYDKNEARKYVRNSRMIDVQTKMAGRALELLCLPEGQPCYLLDIGCGSGLSGDYLSDEGHYWVGIDISPAMLDAALDRDTEGDLLLGDMGQGIPFKPGSFDGCIRFMEPGPSCSYTRRTPSR
;
A
#
# COMPACT_ATOMS: atom_id res chain seq x y z
N MET A 1 -20.16 -17.59 -1.11
CA MET A 1 -19.50 -18.10 -2.33
C MET A 1 -18.12 -17.47 -2.41
N ALA A 2 -17.07 -18.28 -2.27
CA ALA A 2 -15.68 -17.82 -2.36
C ALA A 2 -15.38 -17.36 -3.80
N PHE A 3 -14.72 -16.21 -3.92
CA PHE A 3 -14.23 -15.68 -5.19
C PHE A 3 -13.15 -16.63 -5.75
N ARG A 4 -13.58 -17.65 -6.52
CA ARG A 4 -12.68 -18.46 -7.36
C ARG A 4 -12.44 -17.69 -8.67
N GLY A 5 -11.73 -16.57 -8.58
CA GLY A 5 -11.17 -15.85 -9.72
C GLY A 5 -9.68 -16.16 -9.81
N ARG A 6 -9.18 -16.48 -11.01
CA ARG A 6 -7.77 -16.83 -11.26
C ARG A 6 -6.84 -15.77 -10.66
N ARG A 7 -5.73 -16.23 -10.11
CA ARG A 7 -4.72 -15.36 -9.52
C ARG A 7 -4.20 -14.36 -10.60
N PRO A 8 -4.02 -13.06 -10.31
CA PRO A 8 -3.74 -12.01 -11.29
C PRO A 8 -2.47 -12.24 -12.09
N GLU A 9 -1.51 -13.03 -11.58
CA GLU A 9 -0.31 -13.43 -12.31
C GLU A 9 -0.60 -14.21 -13.62
N HIS A 10 -1.85 -14.64 -13.83
CA HIS A 10 -2.28 -15.34 -15.05
C HIS A 10 -3.21 -14.50 -15.96
N GLY A 11 -3.50 -13.24 -15.60
CA GLY A 11 -4.51 -12.39 -16.24
C GLY A 11 -3.96 -11.33 -17.22
N GLY A 12 -2.65 -11.23 -17.39
CA GLY A 12 -1.98 -10.17 -18.15
C GLY A 12 -1.13 -9.25 -17.25
N PRO A 13 -0.51 -8.20 -17.81
CA PRO A 13 0.22 -7.20 -17.04
C PRO A 13 -0.61 -6.66 -15.85
N PRO A 14 -0.04 -6.54 -14.64
CA PRO A 14 -0.74 -6.00 -13.46
C PRO A 14 -1.39 -4.62 -13.70
N GLU A 15 -0.75 -3.81 -14.55
CA GLU A 15 -1.22 -2.51 -15.05
C GLU A 15 -2.62 -2.57 -15.69
N LEU A 16 -2.96 -3.72 -16.31
CA LEU A 16 -4.23 -3.94 -17.02
C LEU A 16 -5.29 -4.62 -16.14
N PHE A 17 -4.94 -5.09 -14.94
CA PHE A 17 -5.87 -5.79 -14.05
C PHE A 17 -6.78 -4.81 -13.29
N TYR A 18 -6.28 -3.61 -12.99
CA TYR A 18 -7.04 -2.54 -12.31
C TYR A 18 -7.45 -1.47 -13.32
N ASP A 19 -8.55 -1.72 -14.04
CA ASP A 19 -9.24 -0.64 -14.73
C ASP A 19 -9.97 0.28 -13.74
N LYS A 20 -10.47 1.43 -14.21
CA LYS A 20 -11.18 2.40 -13.37
C LYS A 20 -12.43 1.82 -12.69
N ASN A 21 -13.04 0.77 -13.24
CA ASN A 21 -14.24 0.17 -12.65
C ASN A 21 -13.87 -0.77 -11.50
N GLU A 22 -12.86 -1.60 -11.69
CA GLU A 22 -12.36 -2.50 -10.64
C GLU A 22 -11.78 -1.71 -9.46
N ALA A 23 -11.03 -0.63 -9.71
CA ALA A 23 -10.54 0.28 -8.66
C ALA A 23 -11.69 0.85 -7.82
N ARG A 24 -12.78 1.34 -8.46
CA ARG A 24 -13.96 1.85 -7.74
C ARG A 24 -14.70 0.78 -6.95
N LYS A 25 -14.82 -0.44 -7.50
CA LYS A 25 -15.45 -1.57 -6.79
C LYS A 25 -14.62 -1.95 -5.58
N TYR A 26 -13.30 -1.91 -5.70
CA TYR A 26 -12.37 -2.21 -4.62
C TYR A 26 -12.55 -1.27 -3.43
N VAL A 27 -12.49 0.04 -3.69
CA VAL A 27 -12.66 1.09 -2.66
C VAL A 27 -14.04 1.01 -2.00
N ARG A 28 -15.08 0.60 -2.72
CA ARG A 28 -16.45 0.50 -2.18
C ARG A 28 -16.72 -0.80 -1.42
N ASN A 29 -15.82 -1.77 -1.45
CA ASN A 29 -16.02 -3.03 -0.79
C ASN A 29 -15.61 -2.94 0.68
N SER A 30 -16.59 -2.79 1.58
CA SER A 30 -16.35 -2.69 3.02
C SER A 30 -15.54 -3.84 3.60
N ARG A 31 -15.67 -5.06 3.05
CA ARG A 31 -14.82 -6.18 3.47
C ARG A 31 -13.36 -5.98 3.08
N MET A 32 -13.08 -5.38 1.92
CA MET A 32 -11.71 -5.08 1.51
C MET A 32 -11.10 -3.99 2.38
N ILE A 33 -11.87 -2.94 2.68
CA ILE A 33 -11.46 -1.89 3.62
C ILE A 33 -11.09 -2.52 4.97
N ASP A 34 -12.01 -3.28 5.58
CA ASP A 34 -11.79 -3.90 6.89
C ASP A 34 -10.55 -4.81 6.92
N VAL A 35 -10.31 -5.58 5.85
CA VAL A 35 -9.16 -6.47 5.76
C VAL A 35 -7.87 -5.67 5.63
N GLN A 36 -7.83 -4.66 4.77
CA GLN A 36 -6.64 -3.84 4.57
C GLN A 36 -6.29 -3.03 5.81
N THR A 37 -7.27 -2.41 6.48
CA THR A 37 -7.05 -1.69 7.74
C THR A 37 -6.48 -2.62 8.82
N LYS A 38 -7.03 -3.83 8.98
CA LYS A 38 -6.50 -4.80 9.95
C LYS A 38 -5.09 -5.27 9.60
N MET A 39 -4.82 -5.48 8.32
CA MET A 39 -3.48 -5.88 7.87
C MET A 39 -2.47 -4.75 8.03
N ALA A 40 -2.87 -3.49 7.79
CA ALA A 40 -2.06 -2.30 8.04
C ALA A 40 -1.69 -2.15 9.51
N GLY A 41 -2.67 -2.27 10.43
CA GLY A 41 -2.40 -2.28 11.86
C GLY A 41 -1.41 -3.35 12.29
N ARG A 42 -1.61 -4.59 11.82
CA ARG A 42 -0.67 -5.68 12.12
C ARG A 42 0.72 -5.46 11.53
N ALA A 43 0.81 -4.94 10.31
CA ALA A 43 2.10 -4.63 9.69
C ALA A 43 2.85 -3.55 10.47
N LEU A 44 2.13 -2.53 10.93
CA LEU A 44 2.68 -1.44 11.70
C LEU A 44 3.20 -1.90 13.07
N GLU A 45 2.42 -2.71 13.78
CA GLU A 45 2.85 -3.36 15.03
C GLU A 45 4.16 -4.14 14.83
N LEU A 46 4.25 -4.89 13.72
CA LEU A 46 5.39 -5.74 13.44
C LEU A 46 6.63 -4.99 12.93
N LEU A 47 6.48 -3.76 12.43
CA LEU A 47 7.62 -2.89 12.11
C LEU A 47 8.39 -2.48 13.36
N CYS A 48 7.79 -2.57 14.56
CA CYS A 48 8.40 -2.21 15.84
C CYS A 48 9.02 -0.80 15.79
N LEU A 49 8.28 0.18 15.26
CA LEU A 49 8.72 1.57 15.16
C LEU A 49 8.89 2.19 16.56
N PRO A 50 9.73 3.24 16.70
CA PRO A 50 9.86 3.95 17.98
C PRO A 50 8.52 4.54 18.43
N GLU A 51 8.15 4.29 19.69
CA GLU A 51 6.93 4.82 20.27
C GLU A 51 7.01 6.34 20.49
N GLY A 52 5.87 7.03 20.37
CA GLY A 52 5.74 8.44 20.73
C GLY A 52 6.35 9.43 19.73
N GLN A 53 6.70 8.99 18.52
CA GLN A 53 7.18 9.89 17.45
C GLN A 53 6.64 9.48 16.07
N PRO A 54 6.37 10.45 15.18
CA PRO A 54 6.10 10.18 13.77
C PRO A 54 7.29 9.51 13.09
N CYS A 55 7.01 8.56 12.20
CA CYS A 55 7.98 7.92 11.31
C CYS A 55 7.62 8.24 9.86
N TYR A 56 8.61 8.12 8.97
CA TYR A 56 8.40 8.28 7.54
C TYR A 56 8.46 6.94 6.82
N LEU A 57 7.34 6.54 6.21
CA LEU A 57 7.10 5.20 5.72
C LEU A 57 6.90 5.16 4.20
N LEU A 58 7.31 4.04 3.58
CA LEU A 58 7.03 3.77 2.18
C LEU A 58 5.95 2.67 2.07
N ASP A 59 4.83 3.00 1.44
CA ASP A 59 3.76 2.04 1.12
C ASP A 59 3.91 1.56 -0.33
N ILE A 60 4.33 0.30 -0.49
CA ILE A 60 4.62 -0.32 -1.78
C ILE A 60 3.40 -1.10 -2.27
N GLY A 61 2.88 -0.72 -3.44
CA GLY A 61 1.57 -1.17 -3.90
C GLY A 61 0.45 -0.50 -3.11
N CYS A 62 0.55 0.83 -2.91
CA CYS A 62 -0.38 1.58 -2.06
C CYS A 62 -1.82 1.58 -2.58
N GLY A 63 -2.02 1.24 -3.86
CA GLY A 63 -3.31 1.15 -4.50
C GLY A 63 -4.13 2.43 -4.33
N SER A 64 -5.30 2.28 -3.71
CA SER A 64 -6.24 3.39 -3.44
C SER A 64 -5.96 4.15 -2.14
N GLY A 65 -4.82 3.89 -1.50
CA GLY A 65 -4.36 4.58 -0.29
C GLY A 65 -4.96 4.08 1.02
N LEU A 66 -5.71 2.97 1.04
CA LEU A 66 -6.37 2.46 2.25
C LEU A 66 -5.41 2.15 3.40
N SER A 67 -4.24 1.60 3.08
CA SER A 67 -3.18 1.35 4.06
C SER A 67 -2.50 2.64 4.50
N GLY A 68 -2.28 3.57 3.57
CA GLY A 68 -1.73 4.89 3.85
C GLY A 68 -2.60 5.71 4.80
N ASP A 69 -3.92 5.68 4.65
CA ASP A 69 -4.82 6.36 5.59
C ASP A 69 -4.67 5.84 7.01
N TYR A 70 -4.51 4.53 7.17
CA TYR A 70 -4.23 3.94 8.48
C TYR A 70 -2.88 4.42 9.04
N LEU A 71 -1.86 4.60 8.21
CA LEU A 71 -0.58 5.17 8.64
C LEU A 71 -0.72 6.62 9.11
N SER A 72 -1.51 7.43 8.38
CA SER A 72 -1.86 8.79 8.77
C SER A 72 -2.61 8.83 10.11
N ASP A 73 -3.60 7.95 10.29
CA ASP A 73 -4.38 7.82 11.54
C ASP A 73 -3.49 7.48 12.75
N GLU A 74 -2.43 6.70 12.54
CA GLU A 74 -1.41 6.35 13.56
C GLU A 74 -0.32 7.43 13.71
N GLY A 75 -0.45 8.56 13.02
CA GLY A 75 0.43 9.73 13.14
C GLY A 75 1.76 9.59 12.39
N HIS A 76 1.81 8.78 11.33
CA HIS A 76 2.98 8.62 10.49
C HIS A 76 2.83 9.33 9.15
N TYR A 77 3.96 9.76 8.59
CA TYR A 77 4.03 10.30 7.24
C TYR A 77 4.35 9.16 6.27
N TRP A 78 3.80 9.22 5.06
CA TRP A 78 4.02 8.15 4.10
C TRP A 78 4.07 8.65 2.65
N VAL A 79 4.74 7.85 1.83
CA VAL A 79 4.71 7.95 0.37
C VAL A 79 4.22 6.63 -0.19
N GLY A 80 3.24 6.68 -1.09
CA GLY A 80 2.72 5.53 -1.80
C GLY A 80 3.34 5.38 -3.18
N ILE A 81 3.71 4.15 -3.55
CA ILE A 81 4.04 3.80 -4.94
C ILE A 81 3.08 2.71 -5.44
N ASP A 82 2.47 2.92 -6.60
CA ASP A 82 1.67 1.91 -7.28
C ASP A 82 1.92 1.91 -8.79
N ILE A 83 1.73 0.76 -9.42
CA ILE A 83 1.89 0.59 -10.86
C ILE A 83 0.62 0.95 -11.63
N SER A 84 -0.54 0.99 -10.96
CA SER A 84 -1.84 1.26 -11.54
C SER A 84 -2.22 2.75 -11.44
N PRO A 85 -2.30 3.49 -12.57
CA PRO A 85 -2.80 4.85 -12.57
C PRO A 85 -4.25 4.95 -12.07
N ALA A 86 -5.08 3.94 -12.35
CA ALA A 86 -6.49 3.95 -11.93
C ALA A 86 -6.66 3.81 -10.42
N MET A 87 -5.76 3.09 -9.75
CA MET A 87 -5.75 2.99 -8.29
C MET A 87 -5.28 4.29 -7.64
N LEU A 88 -4.25 4.93 -8.21
CA LEU A 88 -3.79 6.24 -7.76
C LEU A 88 -4.83 7.34 -7.99
N ASP A 89 -5.51 7.35 -9.14
CA ASP A 89 -6.67 8.23 -9.38
C ASP A 89 -7.73 8.04 -8.28
N ALA A 90 -8.01 6.79 -7.89
CA ALA A 90 -8.96 6.49 -6.82
C ALA A 90 -8.47 6.91 -5.43
N ALA A 91 -7.16 6.93 -5.17
CA ALA A 91 -6.58 7.48 -3.94
C ALA A 91 -6.74 9.01 -3.91
N LEU A 92 -6.44 9.69 -5.02
CA LEU A 92 -6.63 11.14 -5.17
C LEU A 92 -8.10 11.55 -4.97
N ASP A 93 -9.05 10.79 -5.55
CA ASP A 93 -10.49 11.02 -5.37
C ASP A 93 -10.94 10.90 -3.89
N ARG A 94 -10.14 10.24 -3.04
CA ARG A 94 -10.41 10.06 -1.60
C ARG A 94 -9.69 11.10 -0.72
N ASP A 95 -8.90 12.00 -1.33
CA ASP A 95 -8.14 13.03 -0.62
C ASP A 95 -7.18 12.46 0.44
N THR A 96 -6.46 11.38 0.08
CA THR A 96 -5.47 10.76 0.99
C THR A 96 -4.31 11.71 1.26
N GLU A 97 -3.80 11.74 2.49
CA GLU A 97 -2.78 12.72 2.92
C GLU A 97 -1.37 12.48 2.36
N GLY A 98 -1.03 11.23 2.01
CA GLY A 98 0.31 10.85 1.55
C GLY A 98 0.60 11.25 0.11
N ASP A 99 1.88 11.43 -0.19
CA ASP A 99 2.33 11.65 -1.57
C ASP A 99 2.22 10.35 -2.39
N LEU A 100 1.72 10.46 -3.61
CA LEU A 100 1.48 9.31 -4.49
C LEU A 100 2.41 9.33 -5.71
N LEU A 101 3.05 8.19 -5.97
CA LEU A 101 3.99 8.01 -7.07
C LEU A 101 3.52 6.87 -7.99
N LEU A 102 3.38 7.16 -9.28
CA LEU A 102 3.24 6.11 -10.29
C LEU A 102 4.61 5.49 -10.58
N GLY A 103 4.76 4.19 -10.32
CA GLY A 103 6.01 3.50 -10.60
C GLY A 103 5.94 1.98 -10.45
N ASP A 104 6.77 1.29 -11.22
CA ASP A 104 6.96 -0.15 -11.12
C ASP A 104 8.10 -0.45 -10.14
N MET A 105 7.78 -1.05 -9.00
CA MET A 105 8.77 -1.47 -8.01
C MET A 105 9.79 -2.48 -8.57
N GLY A 106 9.43 -3.23 -9.63
CA GLY A 106 10.32 -4.16 -10.32
C GLY A 106 11.48 -3.47 -11.03
N GLN A 107 11.34 -2.18 -11.36
CA GLN A 107 12.40 -1.33 -11.90
C GLN A 107 13.22 -0.64 -10.81
N GLY A 108 12.85 -0.83 -9.55
CA GLY A 108 13.50 -0.22 -8.39
C GLY A 108 12.66 0.91 -7.78
N ILE A 109 13.15 1.38 -6.63
CA ILE A 109 12.48 2.40 -5.82
C ILE A 109 13.28 3.71 -5.95
N PRO A 110 12.69 4.80 -6.50
CA PRO A 110 13.43 6.00 -6.88
C PRO A 110 13.71 6.94 -5.69
N PHE A 111 14.11 6.38 -4.55
CA PHE A 111 14.44 7.12 -3.34
C PHE A 111 15.88 6.80 -2.91
N LYS A 112 16.50 7.74 -2.20
CA LYS A 112 17.86 7.53 -1.71
C LYS A 112 17.86 6.43 -0.63
N PRO A 113 18.94 5.64 -0.50
CA PRO A 113 19.07 4.69 0.59
C PRO A 113 18.92 5.40 1.95
N GLY A 114 18.12 4.82 2.84
CA GLY A 114 17.86 5.38 4.17
C GLY A 114 16.88 6.56 4.20
N SER A 115 16.12 6.80 3.12
CA SER A 115 15.06 7.82 3.09
C SER A 115 13.89 7.51 4.03
N PHE A 116 13.58 6.23 4.28
CA PHE A 116 12.42 5.81 5.07
C PHE A 116 12.84 5.02 6.32
N ASP A 117 12.03 5.12 7.37
CA ASP A 117 12.20 4.38 8.64
C ASP A 117 11.71 2.94 8.54
N GLY A 118 10.72 2.71 7.67
CA GLY A 118 10.19 1.40 7.35
C GLY A 118 9.42 1.41 6.03
N CYS A 119 9.11 0.22 5.54
CA CYS A 119 8.20 0.04 4.43
C CYS A 119 7.18 -1.06 4.72
N ILE A 120 5.97 -0.87 4.20
CA ILE A 120 4.92 -1.87 4.17
C ILE A 120 4.58 -2.17 2.71
N ARG A 121 4.15 -3.39 2.46
CA ARG A 121 3.74 -3.86 1.15
C ARG A 121 2.53 -4.75 1.27
N PHE A 122 1.49 -4.41 0.53
CA PHE A 122 0.32 -5.25 0.35
C PHE A 122 0.31 -5.80 -1.07
N MET A 123 0.09 -7.09 -1.21
CA MET A 123 -0.06 -7.73 -2.52
C MET A 123 -1.49 -8.21 -2.69
N GLU A 124 -2.23 -7.57 -3.58
CA GLU A 124 -3.56 -8.04 -3.96
C GLU A 124 -3.44 -9.17 -5.01
N PRO A 125 -4.20 -10.28 -4.92
CA PRO A 125 -5.40 -10.55 -4.13
C PRO A 125 -5.17 -11.58 -3.01
N GLY A 126 -4.08 -11.44 -2.26
CA GLY A 126 -3.75 -12.32 -1.14
C GLY A 126 -3.75 -11.57 0.20
N PRO A 127 -3.94 -12.26 1.33
CA PRO A 127 -3.74 -11.69 2.67
C PRO A 127 -2.24 -11.50 3.00
N SER A 128 -1.35 -11.55 2.01
CA SER A 128 0.09 -11.48 2.22
C SER A 128 0.52 -10.02 2.30
N CYS A 129 0.70 -9.54 3.52
CA CYS A 129 1.46 -8.33 3.82
C CYS A 129 2.93 -8.70 4.03
N SER A 130 3.84 -7.91 3.45
CA SER A 130 5.26 -7.93 3.77
C SER A 130 5.67 -6.58 4.34
N TYR A 131 6.55 -6.55 5.33
CA TYR A 131 7.04 -5.32 5.94
C TYR A 131 8.55 -5.45 6.17
N THR A 132 9.26 -4.33 6.17
CA THR A 132 10.70 -4.30 6.49
C THR A 132 11.03 -3.01 7.21
N ARG A 133 11.70 -3.15 8.35
CA ARG A 133 12.21 -2.02 9.13
C ARG A 133 13.64 -1.71 8.70
N ARG A 134 14.00 -0.43 8.69
CA ARG A 134 15.41 -0.04 8.59
C ARG A 134 16.20 -0.58 9.78
N THR A 135 17.31 -1.26 9.52
CA THR A 135 18.31 -1.55 10.55
C THR A 135 19.07 -0.27 10.89
N PRO A 136 19.29 0.06 12.18
CA PRO A 136 20.13 1.20 12.54
C PRO A 136 21.51 1.03 11.92
N SER A 137 21.98 2.04 11.18
CA SER A 137 23.38 2.07 10.76
C SER A 137 24.25 2.11 12.01
N ARG A 138 25.11 1.10 12.18
CA ARG A 138 26.18 1.14 13.18
C ARG A 138 27.15 2.28 12.90
#